data_AF-A0A4U5TW84-F1
#
_entry.id   AF-A0A4U5TW84-F1
#
_cell.length_a   1.000
_cell.length_b   1.000
_cell.length_c   1.000
_cell.angle_alpha   90.00
_cell.angle_beta   90.00
_cell.angle_gamma   90.00
#
_symmetry.space_group_name_H-M   'P 1'
#
loop_
_entity.id
_entity.type
_entity.pdbx_description
1 polymer ?
#
loop_
_entity_poly.entity_id
_entity_poly.type
_entity_poly.pdbx_seq_one_letter_code
_entity_poly.pdbx_strand_id
1 'polypeptide(L)'
;MKIYFGLLILFSQMILAQNELPKNYFQKPLDIPLVLSGTFGELRSNHFHAGLDLKTQGRTGLEIKASARGYVSRIKIRRFGYGKALYITHPNGYTTVYAHLKKFAPEIEDYVKAYQYDQESYEVQLFPSPNKLPVKSGEIIAYSGNTGSSGGPHLHFEIRDSQSRPMNPFLFGFEEVKDTKPPRLRNIYAFTASADAHINFKRGRIKLRTIRSRNGNLKVPEIKAAGDIYFGIEAYDQLDFALNRNGYYQVEAKLNGLDFFTSTFKRFAFSETRYLNRLIDYGYYREHKRRIHKLRSYDYKRLEINYNPINNGILQIDDTLNYKYDLKIKDFKGNTTQIHIPISYKPLSQNIKDSVAKTNYYVKHDHAFAYDKGLVDIYIPKHALYNDAYLDIEVDGESVKLHDYRTPVHKGITIGFDVSRYNDKDKQQLFIGRKMPWGKIYYVNTKKKKNRFTTGVKEFGEYVLAKDTTPPTIKPLNFRNKQWLSRFRYLKLKIDDDLTGIDSYRATVNGKFILMEYDYKTNTLVHDFNDGVISDTENNFKLVVTDKVGNTAIFEAKFFRKN
;
A
#
# COMPACT_ATOMS: atom_id res chain seq x y z
N MET A 1 4.26 5.36 -76.16
CA MET A 1 4.38 4.12 -75.36
C MET A 1 5.87 3.77 -75.33
N LYS A 2 6.64 3.88 -74.24
CA LYS A 2 6.45 3.37 -72.86
C LYS A 2 7.05 4.37 -71.85
N ILE A 3 6.34 4.58 -70.75
CA ILE A 3 6.76 5.39 -69.60
C ILE A 3 7.40 4.44 -68.59
N TYR A 4 8.64 4.72 -68.15
CA TYR A 4 9.29 4.00 -67.07
C TYR A 4 8.97 4.66 -65.73
N PHE A 5 8.23 3.96 -64.88
CA PHE A 5 7.97 4.32 -63.50
C PHE A 5 9.14 3.81 -62.64
N GLY A 6 9.95 4.72 -62.09
CA GLY A 6 10.94 4.42 -61.07
C GLY A 6 10.27 4.38 -59.70
N LEU A 7 10.17 3.20 -59.09
CA LEU A 7 9.64 3.02 -57.74
C LEU A 7 10.76 3.28 -56.72
N LEU A 8 10.71 4.42 -56.02
CA LEU A 8 11.61 4.73 -54.91
C LEU A 8 11.05 4.10 -53.62
N ILE A 9 11.66 3.00 -53.16
CA ILE A 9 11.32 2.36 -51.89
C ILE A 9 12.10 3.08 -50.77
N LEU A 10 11.42 3.96 -50.05
CA LEU A 10 11.90 4.54 -48.78
C LEU A 10 11.76 3.47 -47.67
N PHE A 11 12.86 2.83 -47.33
CA PHE A 11 12.96 2.02 -46.10
C PHE A 11 13.03 2.93 -44.88
N SER A 12 11.91 3.10 -44.16
CA SER A 12 11.93 3.67 -42.82
C SER A 12 12.55 2.66 -41.86
N GLN A 13 13.81 2.86 -41.47
CA GLN A 13 14.40 2.10 -40.36
C GLN A 13 13.75 2.57 -39.05
N MET A 14 12.84 1.76 -38.50
CA MET A 14 12.44 1.91 -37.11
C MET A 14 13.59 1.47 -36.22
N ILE A 15 14.38 2.43 -35.75
CA ILE A 15 15.32 2.22 -34.66
C ILE A 15 14.49 1.93 -33.41
N LEU A 16 14.41 0.65 -33.04
CA LEU A 16 14.01 0.24 -31.69
C LEU A 16 15.14 0.65 -30.74
N ALA A 17 15.13 1.91 -30.29
CA ALA A 17 15.98 2.33 -29.19
C ALA A 17 15.53 1.58 -27.92
N GLN A 18 16.26 0.52 -27.55
CA GLN A 18 16.27 0.08 -26.16
C GLN A 18 16.93 1.21 -25.37
N ASN A 19 16.13 2.11 -24.81
CA ASN A 19 16.64 3.15 -23.91
C ASN A 19 17.31 2.44 -22.73
N GLU A 20 18.63 2.37 -22.72
CA GLU A 20 19.38 1.93 -21.55
C GLU A 20 19.01 2.82 -20.37
N LEU A 21 18.72 2.19 -19.22
CA LEU A 21 18.34 2.93 -18.02
C LEU A 21 19.56 3.72 -17.50
N PRO A 22 19.39 5.00 -17.14
CA PRO A 22 20.52 5.86 -16.80
C PRO A 22 21.04 5.60 -15.38
N LYS A 23 21.97 4.65 -15.25
CA LYS A 23 22.52 4.16 -13.95
C LYS A 23 23.30 5.19 -13.14
N ASN A 24 23.81 6.25 -13.78
CA ASN A 24 24.65 7.27 -13.14
C ASN A 24 23.98 8.65 -13.09
N TYR A 25 22.72 8.75 -13.48
CA TYR A 25 22.00 10.03 -13.52
C TYR A 25 21.42 10.42 -12.17
N PHE A 26 20.98 9.43 -11.37
CA PHE A 26 20.38 9.66 -10.05
C PHE A 26 21.38 9.37 -8.95
N GLN A 27 21.82 10.39 -8.23
CA GLN A 27 22.64 10.21 -7.05
C GLN A 27 21.81 9.86 -5.81
N LYS A 28 22.47 9.30 -4.80
CA LYS A 28 21.84 9.01 -3.51
C LYS A 28 21.26 10.27 -2.87
N PRO A 29 20.04 10.20 -2.30
CA PRO A 29 19.36 11.36 -1.75
C PRO A 29 19.77 11.71 -0.30
N LEU A 30 20.64 10.90 0.31
CA LEU A 30 21.11 11.06 1.69
C LEU A 30 22.63 10.93 1.73
N ASP A 31 23.26 11.81 2.51
CA ASP A 31 24.72 11.82 2.70
C ASP A 31 25.18 10.97 3.90
N ILE A 32 24.67 9.74 3.94
CA ILE A 32 25.03 8.72 4.93
C ILE A 32 25.18 7.37 4.21
N PRO A 33 25.79 6.35 4.85
CA PRO A 33 25.74 4.99 4.35
C PRO A 33 24.28 4.53 4.19
N LEU A 34 23.94 4.01 3.01
CA LEU A 34 22.59 3.57 2.70
C LEU A 34 22.31 2.21 3.34
N VAL A 35 21.40 2.20 4.30
CA VAL A 35 20.86 0.99 4.92
C VAL A 35 19.35 1.01 4.74
N LEU A 36 18.79 -0.08 4.24
CA LEU A 36 17.37 -0.13 3.89
C LEU A 36 16.51 -0.76 4.99
N SER A 37 15.28 -0.26 5.13
CA SER A 37 14.20 -0.93 5.86
C SER A 37 13.15 -1.55 4.95
N GLY A 38 13.18 -1.23 3.66
CA GLY A 38 12.19 -1.61 2.65
C GLY A 38 12.79 -1.53 1.24
N THR A 39 12.47 -2.49 0.37
CA THR A 39 12.87 -2.56 -1.04
C THR A 39 11.66 -2.55 -1.97
N PHE A 40 11.90 -2.28 -3.25
CA PHE A 40 10.86 -2.24 -4.27
C PHE A 40 10.18 -3.60 -4.45
N GLY A 41 8.87 -3.60 -4.70
CA GLY A 41 8.11 -4.82 -5.03
C GLY A 41 7.73 -5.67 -3.83
N GLU A 42 8.08 -5.25 -2.60
CA GLU A 42 7.65 -5.94 -1.38
C GLU A 42 6.13 -6.13 -1.33
N LEU A 43 5.70 -7.33 -0.95
CA LEU A 43 4.30 -7.64 -0.77
C LEU A 43 3.78 -7.00 0.53
N ARG A 44 3.11 -5.85 0.43
CA ARG A 44 2.43 -5.16 1.55
C ARG A 44 0.95 -5.58 1.61
N SER A 45 0.18 -5.03 2.55
CA SER A 45 -1.18 -5.54 2.89
C SER A 45 -2.20 -5.50 1.76
N ASN A 46 -2.08 -4.56 0.84
CA ASN A 46 -3.03 -4.37 -0.27
C ASN A 46 -2.35 -3.76 -1.52
N HIS A 47 -1.02 -3.68 -1.54
CA HIS A 47 -0.24 -3.03 -2.59
C HIS A 47 1.22 -3.50 -2.58
N PHE A 48 1.95 -3.29 -3.67
CA PHE A 48 3.41 -3.45 -3.72
C PHE A 48 4.10 -2.19 -3.24
N HIS A 49 5.24 -2.34 -2.56
CA HIS A 49 6.07 -1.21 -2.17
C HIS A 49 6.72 -0.53 -3.39
N ALA A 50 6.52 0.78 -3.54
CA ALA A 50 6.82 1.53 -4.76
C ALA A 50 8.25 2.09 -4.86
N GLY A 51 9.09 1.87 -3.85
CA GLY A 51 10.42 2.47 -3.78
C GLY A 51 11.34 1.78 -2.79
N LEU A 52 12.34 2.53 -2.31
CA LEU A 52 13.25 2.13 -1.25
C LEU A 52 12.92 2.91 0.03
N ASP A 53 12.91 2.23 1.17
CA ASP A 53 12.83 2.88 2.48
C ASP A 53 14.27 3.00 3.04
N LEU A 54 14.85 4.19 2.90
CA LEU A 54 16.22 4.50 3.32
C LEU A 54 16.22 4.90 4.80
N LYS A 55 16.89 4.12 5.66
CA LYS A 55 16.95 4.41 7.09
C LYS A 55 17.73 5.70 7.35
N THR A 56 17.26 6.46 8.33
CA THR A 56 17.87 7.72 8.74
C THR A 56 18.57 7.60 10.10
N GLN A 57 19.20 6.44 10.36
CA GLN A 57 19.90 6.14 11.62
C GLN A 57 19.03 6.35 12.88
N GLY A 58 17.72 6.10 12.77
CA GLY A 58 16.78 6.26 13.88
C GLY A 58 16.38 7.70 14.21
N ARG A 59 16.83 8.69 13.44
CA ARG A 59 16.54 10.12 13.67
C ARG A 59 15.76 10.76 12.52
N THR A 60 15.06 11.85 12.82
CA THR A 60 14.48 12.75 11.82
C THR A 60 15.36 13.98 11.64
N GLY A 61 15.20 14.70 10.53
CA GLY A 61 15.86 15.97 10.28
C GLY A 61 17.17 15.89 9.50
N LEU A 62 17.50 14.73 8.90
CA LEU A 62 18.65 14.65 7.99
C LEU A 62 18.35 15.40 6.71
N GLU A 63 19.34 16.10 6.17
CA GLU A 63 19.22 16.75 4.87
C GLU A 63 18.97 15.72 3.77
N ILE A 64 17.97 16.01 2.93
CA ILE A 64 17.65 15.25 1.74
C ILE A 64 18.03 16.09 0.54
N LYS A 65 18.84 15.50 -0.34
CA LYS A 65 19.35 16.14 -1.55
C LYS A 65 18.56 15.68 -2.78
N ALA A 66 18.36 16.58 -3.74
CA ALA A 66 17.81 16.22 -5.04
C ALA A 66 18.73 15.22 -5.74
N SER A 67 18.16 14.12 -6.23
CA SER A 67 18.91 13.04 -6.88
C SER A 67 19.38 13.42 -8.28
N ALA A 68 18.78 14.42 -8.91
CA ALA A 68 19.21 14.99 -10.18
C ALA A 68 18.60 16.38 -10.36
N ARG A 69 19.10 17.14 -11.35
CA ARG A 69 18.52 18.44 -11.73
C ARG A 69 17.09 18.28 -12.24
N GLY A 70 16.23 19.27 -12.00
CA GLY A 70 14.84 19.24 -12.43
C GLY A 70 14.05 20.41 -11.88
N TYR A 71 12.76 20.19 -11.66
CA TYR A 71 11.89 21.13 -10.95
C TYR A 71 10.90 20.38 -10.06
N VAL A 72 10.46 21.02 -8.99
CA VAL A 72 9.39 20.48 -8.13
C VAL A 72 8.08 20.53 -8.90
N SER A 73 7.61 19.37 -9.36
CA SER A 73 6.40 19.25 -10.18
C SER A 73 5.15 18.97 -9.37
N ARG A 74 5.31 18.46 -8.15
CA ARG A 74 4.19 18.24 -7.23
C ARG A 74 4.65 18.26 -5.78
N ILE A 75 3.83 18.90 -4.94
CA ILE A 75 3.94 18.83 -3.48
C ILE A 75 2.62 18.25 -2.97
N LYS A 76 2.70 17.28 -2.06
CA LYS A 76 1.49 16.71 -1.43
C LYS A 76 1.70 16.58 0.05
N ILE A 77 0.80 17.18 0.83
CA ILE A 77 0.75 17.06 2.28
C ILE A 77 -0.56 16.39 2.66
N ARG A 78 -0.45 15.27 3.36
CA ARG A 78 -1.57 14.52 3.92
C ARG A 78 -1.20 14.02 5.31
N ARG A 79 -2.19 13.82 6.17
CA ARG A 79 -2.00 13.19 7.50
C ARG A 79 -1.63 11.71 7.39
N PHE A 80 -2.08 11.02 6.33
CA PHE A 80 -1.79 9.59 6.07
C PHE A 80 -0.99 9.39 4.76
N GLY A 81 -0.64 8.14 4.46
CA GLY A 81 0.07 7.78 3.23
C GLY A 81 1.49 8.31 3.25
N TYR A 82 1.93 9.01 2.20
CA TYR A 82 3.29 9.55 2.14
C TYR A 82 3.59 10.70 3.11
N GLY A 83 2.59 11.25 3.81
CA GLY A 83 2.83 12.40 4.68
C GLY A 83 3.10 13.67 3.87
N LYS A 84 4.18 14.37 4.22
CA LYS A 84 4.77 15.42 3.38
C LYS A 84 5.62 14.75 2.28
N ALA A 85 5.26 14.99 1.03
CA ALA A 85 5.92 14.40 -0.13
C ALA A 85 6.25 15.43 -1.20
N LEU A 86 7.43 15.28 -1.80
CA LEU A 86 7.97 16.11 -2.86
C LEU A 86 8.23 15.26 -4.10
N TYR A 87 7.84 15.79 -5.26
CA TYR A 87 8.03 15.14 -6.56
C TYR A 87 8.87 16.07 -7.42
N ILE A 88 9.95 15.55 -8.00
CA ILE A 88 10.85 16.30 -8.87
C ILE A 88 10.83 15.66 -10.24
N THR A 89 10.40 16.42 -11.25
CA THR A 89 10.41 15.96 -12.65
C THR A 89 11.71 16.38 -13.30
N HIS A 90 12.34 15.43 -13.99
CA HIS A 90 13.66 15.57 -14.56
C HIS A 90 13.60 15.73 -16.09
N PRO A 91 14.57 16.43 -16.71
CA PRO A 91 14.62 16.60 -18.17
C PRO A 91 14.68 15.30 -18.97
N ASN A 92 15.09 14.19 -18.36
CA ASN A 92 15.14 12.87 -19.00
C ASN A 92 13.80 12.11 -18.96
N GLY A 93 12.71 12.74 -18.51
CA GLY A 93 11.35 12.17 -18.52
C GLY A 93 10.98 11.33 -17.29
N TYR A 94 11.90 11.14 -16.35
CA TYR A 94 11.64 10.46 -15.08
C TYR A 94 11.23 11.44 -13.99
N THR A 95 10.62 10.93 -12.93
CA THR A 95 10.29 11.69 -11.72
C THR A 95 10.81 10.98 -10.48
N THR A 96 11.50 11.70 -9.60
CA THR A 96 11.85 11.20 -8.27
C THR A 96 10.82 11.63 -7.23
N VAL A 97 10.56 10.77 -6.24
CA VAL A 97 9.62 11.04 -5.15
C VAL A 97 10.31 10.89 -3.82
N TYR A 98 10.12 11.86 -2.93
CA TYR A 98 10.66 11.91 -1.58
C TYR A 98 9.51 12.02 -0.60
N ALA A 99 9.33 11.04 0.27
CA ALA A 99 8.18 10.95 1.16
C ALA A 99 8.57 10.77 2.63
N HIS A 100 7.58 10.91 3.50
CA HIS A 100 7.70 10.92 4.97
C HIS A 100 8.53 12.09 5.50
N LEU A 101 8.61 13.19 4.73
CA LEU A 101 9.45 14.34 5.04
C LEU A 101 8.99 15.05 6.33
N LYS A 102 9.93 15.63 7.08
CA LYS A 102 9.62 16.44 8.27
C LYS A 102 9.26 17.87 7.89
N LYS A 103 10.07 18.47 7.02
CA LYS A 103 9.95 19.83 6.49
C LYS A 103 10.64 19.91 5.14
N PHE A 104 10.27 20.88 4.32
CA PHE A 104 10.93 21.17 3.05
C PHE A 104 12.14 22.10 3.28
N ALA A 105 12.94 22.31 2.23
CA ALA A 105 13.94 23.38 2.21
C ALA A 105 13.25 24.76 2.26
N PRO A 106 13.92 25.83 2.75
CA PRO A 106 13.30 27.12 3.03
C PRO A 106 12.41 27.67 1.91
N GLU A 107 12.91 27.76 0.67
CA GLU A 107 12.14 28.28 -0.46
C GLU A 107 10.86 27.49 -0.75
N ILE A 108 10.93 26.15 -0.66
CA ILE A 108 9.79 25.26 -0.88
C ILE A 108 8.81 25.36 0.29
N GLU A 109 9.31 25.44 1.52
CA GLU A 109 8.49 25.57 2.73
C GLU A 109 7.72 26.88 2.72
N ASP A 110 8.35 28.00 2.35
CA ASP A 110 7.70 29.31 2.25
C ASP A 110 6.60 29.31 1.19
N TYR A 111 6.87 28.73 0.01
CA TYR A 111 5.87 28.56 -1.04
C TYR A 111 4.65 27.75 -0.58
N VAL A 112 4.90 26.65 0.15
CA VAL A 112 3.85 25.78 0.68
C VAL A 112 3.04 26.50 1.76
N LYS A 113 3.71 27.14 2.73
CA LYS A 113 3.06 27.80 3.86
C LYS A 113 2.19 28.96 3.39
N ALA A 114 2.67 29.78 2.46
CA ALA A 114 1.87 30.85 1.87
C ALA A 114 0.52 30.31 1.35
N TYR A 115 0.55 29.18 0.65
CA TYR A 115 -0.67 28.53 0.16
C TYR A 115 -1.53 27.91 1.29
N GLN A 116 -0.91 27.28 2.29
CA GLN A 116 -1.64 26.70 3.43
C GLN A 116 -2.38 27.77 4.24
N TYR A 117 -1.77 28.94 4.42
CA TYR A 117 -2.40 30.07 5.10
C TYR A 117 -3.52 30.70 4.27
N ASP A 118 -3.31 30.88 2.96
CA ASP A 118 -4.34 31.39 2.04
C ASP A 118 -5.59 30.48 2.00
N GLN A 119 -5.38 29.16 2.01
CA GLN A 119 -6.46 28.17 1.99
C GLN A 119 -6.96 27.76 3.38
N GLU A 120 -6.39 28.31 4.45
CA GLU A 120 -6.63 27.90 5.84
C GLU A 120 -6.60 26.37 6.06
N SER A 121 -5.65 25.67 5.42
CA SER A 121 -5.60 24.20 5.40
C SER A 121 -4.19 23.66 5.57
N TYR A 122 -4.04 22.65 6.44
CA TYR A 122 -2.80 21.87 6.55
C TYR A 122 -2.61 20.90 5.38
N GLU A 123 -3.67 20.20 4.95
CA GLU A 123 -3.57 19.27 3.84
C GLU A 123 -3.70 20.00 2.51
N VAL A 124 -2.62 20.01 1.73
CA VAL A 124 -2.57 20.68 0.42
C VAL A 124 -1.98 19.78 -0.65
N GLN A 125 -2.30 20.09 -1.90
CA GLN A 125 -1.69 19.47 -3.06
C GLN A 125 -1.42 20.54 -4.12
N LEU A 126 -0.14 20.75 -4.43
CA LEU A 126 0.34 21.82 -5.29
C LEU A 126 1.02 21.24 -6.52
N PHE A 127 0.95 21.97 -7.63
CA PHE A 127 1.60 21.65 -8.90
C PHE A 127 2.34 22.88 -9.43
N PRO A 128 3.52 23.20 -8.87
CA PRO A 128 4.29 24.36 -9.31
C PRO A 128 4.64 24.26 -10.79
N SER A 129 4.63 25.38 -11.50
CA SER A 129 5.12 25.45 -12.88
C SER A 129 6.63 25.18 -12.92
N PRO A 130 7.19 24.69 -14.05
CA PRO A 130 8.61 24.33 -14.15
C PRO A 130 9.62 25.39 -13.71
N ASN A 131 9.31 26.68 -13.92
CA ASN A 131 10.20 27.79 -13.56
C ASN A 131 10.01 28.29 -12.13
N LYS A 132 9.05 27.76 -11.35
CA LYS A 132 8.70 28.29 -10.03
C LYS A 132 9.61 27.77 -8.91
N LEU A 133 9.99 26.49 -8.99
CA LEU A 133 10.85 25.82 -8.00
C LEU A 133 11.84 24.88 -8.74
N PRO A 134 12.79 25.44 -9.50
CA PRO A 134 13.85 24.66 -10.11
C PRO A 134 14.80 24.11 -9.04
N VAL A 135 15.40 22.95 -9.29
CA VAL A 135 16.35 22.32 -8.35
C VAL A 135 17.57 21.81 -9.10
N LYS A 136 18.75 21.98 -8.49
CA LYS A 136 20.02 21.44 -8.98
C LYS A 136 20.26 20.05 -8.41
N SER A 137 21.07 19.25 -9.10
CA SER A 137 21.54 17.99 -8.52
C SER A 137 22.32 18.28 -7.23
N GLY A 138 21.98 17.62 -6.13
CA GLY A 138 22.69 17.76 -4.84
C GLY A 138 22.16 18.86 -3.94
N GLU A 139 21.24 19.68 -4.44
CA GLU A 139 20.59 20.72 -3.67
C GLU A 139 19.75 20.13 -2.53
N ILE A 140 19.80 20.74 -1.35
CA ILE A 140 18.95 20.37 -0.22
C ILE A 140 17.52 20.77 -0.56
N ILE A 141 16.62 19.79 -0.62
CA ILE A 141 15.21 19.99 -1.00
C ILE A 141 14.26 19.76 0.18
N ALA A 142 14.70 19.01 1.18
CA ALA A 142 13.88 18.65 2.32
C ALA A 142 14.72 18.10 3.47
N TYR A 143 14.03 17.76 4.56
CA TYR A 143 14.62 17.08 5.70
C TYR A 143 13.83 15.82 6.04
N SER A 144 14.53 14.73 6.32
CA SER A 144 13.95 13.43 6.59
C SER A 144 13.02 13.47 7.80
N GLY A 145 12.01 12.61 7.81
CA GLY A 145 10.97 12.68 8.81
C GLY A 145 10.36 11.35 9.15
N ASN A 146 9.12 11.46 9.63
CA ASN A 146 8.27 10.33 9.97
C ASN A 146 6.81 10.73 9.74
N THR A 147 6.51 11.63 8.80
CA THR A 147 5.13 12.07 8.55
C THR A 147 4.34 11.02 7.77
N GLY A 148 3.01 11.03 7.87
CA GLY A 148 2.18 10.05 7.19
C GLY A 148 2.27 8.65 7.80
N SER A 149 1.95 7.65 6.97
CA SER A 149 1.88 6.23 7.33
C SER A 149 3.26 5.56 7.34
N SER A 150 4.09 6.02 8.27
CA SER A 150 5.43 5.51 8.52
C SER A 150 5.56 4.94 9.94
N GLY A 151 6.16 3.73 10.04
CA GLY A 151 6.40 3.03 11.30
C GLY A 151 7.65 3.48 12.06
N GLY A 152 8.51 4.30 11.47
CA GLY A 152 9.72 4.84 12.10
C GLY A 152 10.48 5.80 11.17
N PRO A 153 11.43 6.61 11.67
CA PRO A 153 12.16 7.57 10.85
C PRO A 153 12.88 6.92 9.66
N HIS A 154 12.53 7.34 8.45
CA HIS A 154 13.17 6.94 7.19
C HIS A 154 12.81 7.92 6.06
N LEU A 155 13.50 7.81 4.94
CA LEU A 155 13.10 8.43 3.67
C LEU A 155 12.53 7.34 2.76
N HIS A 156 11.28 7.51 2.32
CA HIS A 156 10.76 6.71 1.21
C HIS A 156 11.12 7.39 -0.12
N PHE A 157 11.86 6.68 -0.97
CA PHE A 157 12.41 7.19 -2.22
C PHE A 157 11.94 6.36 -3.41
N GLU A 158 11.42 7.02 -4.45
CA GLU A 158 10.98 6.36 -5.68
C GLU A 158 11.60 7.00 -6.91
N ILE A 159 11.68 6.20 -7.99
CA ILE A 159 11.88 6.67 -9.36
C ILE A 159 10.68 6.20 -10.18
N ARG A 160 10.07 7.10 -10.93
CA ARG A 160 8.91 6.83 -11.78
C ARG A 160 9.21 7.16 -13.24
N ASP A 161 8.66 6.37 -14.14
CA ASP A 161 8.69 6.67 -15.58
C ASP A 161 7.74 7.82 -15.94
N SER A 162 7.73 8.20 -17.22
CA SER A 162 6.89 9.27 -17.76
C SER A 162 5.37 9.02 -17.61
N GLN A 163 4.95 7.77 -17.39
CA GLN A 163 3.56 7.39 -17.11
C GLN A 163 3.28 7.37 -15.60
N SER A 164 4.18 7.90 -14.78
CA SER A 164 4.10 7.88 -13.31
C SER A 164 4.06 6.48 -12.70
N ARG A 165 4.58 5.46 -13.41
CA ARG A 165 4.68 4.10 -12.87
C ARG A 165 5.97 3.97 -12.06
N PRO A 166 5.91 3.51 -10.81
CA PRO A 166 7.09 3.29 -9.98
C PRO A 166 7.96 2.16 -10.53
N MET A 167 9.26 2.42 -10.59
CA MET A 167 10.29 1.50 -11.05
C MET A 167 11.22 1.17 -9.89
N ASN A 168 11.83 -0.02 -9.94
CA ASN A 168 12.81 -0.43 -8.95
C ASN A 168 14.03 0.50 -9.00
N PRO A 169 14.31 1.31 -7.95
CA PRO A 169 15.40 2.29 -8.01
C PRO A 169 16.78 1.67 -8.20
N PHE A 170 16.97 0.40 -7.82
CA PHE A 170 18.22 -0.31 -8.09
C PHE A 170 18.53 -0.47 -9.59
N LEU A 171 17.54 -0.35 -10.48
CA LEU A 171 17.76 -0.33 -11.93
C LEU A 171 18.49 0.94 -12.41
N PHE A 172 18.53 1.98 -11.58
CA PHE A 172 19.08 3.30 -11.87
C PHE A 172 20.35 3.61 -11.08
N GLY A 173 20.98 2.60 -10.46
CA GLY A 173 22.18 2.76 -9.62
C GLY A 173 21.98 2.19 -8.21
N PHE A 174 22.55 2.86 -7.20
CA PHE A 174 22.54 2.44 -5.78
C PHE A 174 23.39 1.19 -5.48
N GLU A 175 24.51 1.02 -6.19
CA GLU A 175 25.39 -0.13 -6.00
C GLU A 175 26.03 -0.19 -4.60
N GLU A 176 26.13 0.94 -3.90
CA GLU A 176 26.68 1.05 -2.56
C GLU A 176 25.87 0.34 -1.48
N VAL A 177 24.60 0.02 -1.76
CA VAL A 177 23.78 -0.79 -0.86
C VAL A 177 24.32 -2.22 -0.87
N LYS A 178 24.94 -2.62 0.24
CA LYS A 178 25.56 -3.94 0.37
C LYS A 178 24.52 -5.02 0.60
N ASP A 179 24.66 -6.10 -0.14
CA ASP A 179 23.87 -7.31 0.03
C ASP A 179 24.66 -8.54 -0.43
N THR A 180 25.16 -9.29 0.54
CA THR A 180 25.96 -10.50 0.35
C THR A 180 25.18 -11.78 0.63
N LYS A 181 23.89 -11.67 0.96
CA LYS A 181 23.11 -12.78 1.51
C LYS A 181 22.06 -13.22 0.50
N PRO A 182 21.93 -14.53 0.21
CA PRO A 182 20.83 -15.02 -0.60
C PRO A 182 19.48 -14.85 0.12
N PRO A 183 18.38 -14.60 -0.63
CA PRO A 183 17.04 -14.51 -0.06
C PRO A 183 16.70 -15.72 0.79
N ARG A 184 16.10 -15.51 1.96
CA ARG A 184 15.75 -16.58 2.90
C ARG A 184 14.39 -17.16 2.55
N LEU A 185 14.36 -18.47 2.29
CA LEU A 185 13.11 -19.23 2.26
C LEU A 185 12.69 -19.57 3.69
N ARG A 186 11.52 -19.10 4.11
CA ARG A 186 10.94 -19.45 5.42
C ARG A 186 10.10 -20.72 5.34
N ASN A 187 9.26 -20.83 4.31
CA ASN A 187 8.44 -22.01 4.06
C ASN A 187 8.15 -22.13 2.56
N ILE A 188 7.91 -23.36 2.13
CA ILE A 188 7.36 -23.69 0.81
C ILE A 188 6.12 -24.55 0.97
N TYR A 189 5.17 -24.35 0.08
CA TYR A 189 3.87 -24.99 0.07
C TYR A 189 3.56 -25.52 -1.32
N ALA A 190 2.83 -26.63 -1.39
CA ALA A 190 2.12 -27.06 -2.58
C ALA A 190 0.62 -26.94 -2.35
N PHE A 191 -0.12 -26.71 -3.42
CA PHE A 191 -1.56 -26.50 -3.41
C PHE A 191 -2.19 -27.37 -4.48
N THR A 192 -3.30 -28.04 -4.15
CA THR A 192 -4.15 -28.71 -5.14
C THR A 192 -5.01 -27.68 -5.88
N ALA A 193 -5.21 -27.88 -7.19
CA ALA A 193 -5.98 -27.00 -8.07
C ALA A 193 -7.15 -27.69 -8.80
N SER A 194 -7.22 -29.03 -8.81
CA SER A 194 -8.33 -29.80 -9.35
C SER A 194 -9.00 -30.73 -8.31
N ALA A 195 -10.16 -31.29 -8.67
CA ALA A 195 -10.97 -32.17 -7.82
C ALA A 195 -10.29 -33.53 -7.55
N ASP A 196 -9.53 -34.01 -8.51
CA ASP A 196 -8.75 -35.26 -8.47
C ASP A 196 -7.35 -35.06 -7.86
N ALA A 197 -6.92 -33.82 -7.63
CA ALA A 197 -5.57 -33.53 -7.19
C ALA A 197 -5.31 -33.86 -5.72
N HIS A 198 -4.09 -34.34 -5.43
CA HIS A 198 -3.54 -34.43 -4.08
C HIS A 198 -2.03 -34.24 -4.05
N ILE A 199 -1.52 -33.95 -2.85
CA ILE A 199 -0.09 -33.93 -2.52
C ILE A 199 0.10 -34.75 -1.25
N ASN A 200 0.89 -35.82 -1.33
CA ASN A 200 1.08 -36.81 -0.27
C ASN A 200 -0.27 -37.28 0.32
N PHE A 201 -1.22 -37.61 -0.56
CA PHE A 201 -2.59 -38.04 -0.24
C PHE A 201 -3.44 -37.02 0.54
N LYS A 202 -3.06 -35.74 0.52
CA LYS A 202 -3.82 -34.63 1.15
C LYS A 202 -4.22 -33.59 0.12
N ARG A 203 -5.30 -32.86 0.39
CA ARG A 203 -5.85 -31.80 -0.48
C ARG A 203 -5.73 -30.42 0.17
N GLY A 204 -5.81 -29.37 -0.64
CA GLY A 204 -5.68 -27.97 -0.22
C GLY A 204 -4.22 -27.52 -0.12
N ARG A 205 -3.91 -26.67 0.87
CA ARG A 205 -2.58 -26.11 1.12
C ARG A 205 -1.74 -27.05 1.98
N ILE A 206 -0.69 -27.63 1.40
CA ILE A 206 0.24 -28.54 2.08
C ILE A 206 1.60 -27.88 2.25
N LYS A 207 2.02 -27.70 3.50
CA LYS A 207 3.38 -27.24 3.83
C LYS A 207 4.39 -28.35 3.54
N LEU A 208 5.43 -28.06 2.76
CA LEU A 208 6.48 -29.03 2.46
C LEU A 208 7.67 -28.84 3.39
N ARG A 209 8.28 -29.95 3.81
CA ARG A 209 9.51 -29.95 4.61
C ARG A 209 10.70 -29.69 3.68
N THR A 210 11.58 -28.77 4.08
CA THR A 210 12.84 -28.52 3.39
C THR A 210 14.02 -29.07 4.17
N ILE A 211 14.98 -29.65 3.48
CA ILE A 211 16.24 -30.16 4.01
C ILE A 211 17.36 -29.37 3.33
N ARG A 212 18.33 -28.90 4.10
CA ARG A 212 19.49 -28.19 3.55
C ARG A 212 20.55 -29.21 3.13
N SER A 213 20.98 -29.11 1.88
CA SER A 213 22.04 -29.93 1.29
C SER A 213 23.42 -29.41 1.68
N ARG A 214 24.46 -30.24 1.53
CA ARG A 214 25.85 -29.87 1.85
C ARG A 214 26.36 -28.66 1.04
N ASN A 215 25.87 -28.47 -0.18
CA ASN A 215 26.20 -27.34 -1.05
C ASN A 215 25.38 -26.06 -0.75
N GLY A 216 24.59 -26.03 0.32
CA GLY A 216 23.77 -24.88 0.71
C GLY A 216 22.38 -24.82 0.06
N ASN A 217 22.12 -25.58 -1.01
CA ASN A 217 20.81 -25.67 -1.66
C ASN A 217 19.77 -26.33 -0.76
N LEU A 218 18.49 -26.03 -1.00
CA LEU A 218 17.39 -26.69 -0.32
C LEU A 218 16.83 -27.81 -1.19
N LYS A 219 16.44 -28.90 -0.55
CA LYS A 219 15.74 -30.02 -1.18
C LYS A 219 14.47 -30.32 -0.42
N VAL A 220 13.38 -30.57 -1.13
CA VAL A 220 12.16 -31.15 -0.58
C VAL A 220 12.25 -32.66 -0.78
N PRO A 221 11.92 -33.50 0.22
CA PRO A 221 11.74 -34.94 0.00
C PRO A 221 10.76 -35.18 -1.14
N GLU A 222 10.90 -36.29 -1.84
CA GLU A 222 9.99 -36.61 -2.93
C GLU A 222 8.52 -36.52 -2.47
N ILE A 223 7.71 -35.80 -3.24
CA ILE A 223 6.27 -35.71 -3.00
C ILE A 223 5.54 -36.64 -3.95
N LYS A 224 4.53 -37.34 -3.43
CA LYS A 224 3.62 -38.20 -4.22
C LYS A 224 2.39 -37.40 -4.59
N ALA A 225 2.15 -37.15 -5.86
CA ALA A 225 1.05 -36.28 -6.31
C ALA A 225 0.30 -36.87 -7.50
N ALA A 226 -0.91 -36.36 -7.72
CA ALA A 226 -1.69 -36.55 -8.94
C ALA A 226 -2.58 -35.31 -9.13
N GLY A 227 -3.10 -35.13 -10.35
CA GLY A 227 -3.97 -34.02 -10.76
C GLY A 227 -3.23 -32.68 -10.85
N ASP A 228 -3.99 -31.58 -10.89
CA ASP A 228 -3.45 -30.23 -11.01
C ASP A 228 -2.91 -29.72 -9.67
N ILE A 229 -1.63 -29.35 -9.63
CA ILE A 229 -0.98 -28.75 -8.45
C ILE A 229 -0.21 -27.48 -8.80
N TYR A 230 0.07 -26.63 -7.82
CA TYR A 230 1.00 -25.51 -7.96
C TYR A 230 1.73 -25.23 -6.65
N PHE A 231 2.82 -24.45 -6.72
CA PHE A 231 3.64 -24.13 -5.54
C PHE A 231 3.42 -22.70 -5.04
N GLY A 232 3.75 -22.47 -3.77
CA GLY A 232 3.83 -21.13 -3.20
C GLY A 232 4.94 -21.03 -2.17
N ILE A 233 5.50 -19.84 -2.02
CA ILE A 233 6.63 -19.59 -1.13
C ILE A 233 6.34 -18.48 -0.14
N GLU A 234 6.85 -18.65 1.07
CA GLU A 234 7.08 -17.55 2.00
C GLU A 234 8.59 -17.33 2.05
N ALA A 235 9.04 -16.28 1.35
CA ALA A 235 10.44 -15.90 1.29
C ALA A 235 10.56 -14.39 1.49
N TYR A 236 11.74 -13.97 1.91
CA TYR A 236 12.11 -12.58 2.06
C TYR A 236 13.61 -12.43 1.83
N ASP A 237 14.00 -11.28 1.34
CA ASP A 237 15.40 -10.88 1.28
C ASP A 237 15.83 -10.20 2.58
N GLN A 238 17.13 -10.15 2.86
CA GLN A 238 17.67 -9.46 4.03
C GLN A 238 19.06 -8.92 3.71
N LEU A 239 19.10 -7.62 3.35
CA LEU A 239 20.34 -6.91 3.03
C LEU A 239 21.31 -6.87 4.22
N ASP A 240 22.52 -6.37 3.96
CA ASP A 240 23.51 -6.16 5.00
C ASP A 240 23.15 -5.00 5.93
N PHE A 241 23.72 -5.03 7.14
CA PHE A 241 23.59 -3.99 8.17
C PHE A 241 22.17 -3.73 8.74
N ALA A 242 21.14 -4.47 8.31
CA ALA A 242 19.80 -4.41 8.89
C ALA A 242 19.16 -5.79 9.11
N LEU A 243 18.29 -5.87 10.11
CA LEU A 243 17.47 -7.06 10.40
C LEU A 243 16.08 -6.99 9.72
N ASN A 244 15.85 -5.97 8.91
CA ASN A 244 14.60 -5.80 8.18
C ASN A 244 14.41 -6.94 7.18
N ARG A 245 13.16 -7.36 7.00
CA ARG A 245 12.79 -8.31 5.96
C ARG A 245 12.39 -7.52 4.74
N ASN A 246 13.09 -7.76 3.64
CA ASN A 246 12.96 -7.06 2.38
C ASN A 246 12.34 -7.95 1.30
N GLY A 247 11.94 -7.32 0.20
CA GLY A 247 11.43 -8.02 -0.98
C GLY A 247 12.58 -8.60 -1.78
N TYR A 248 12.45 -9.86 -2.19
CA TYR A 248 13.33 -10.44 -3.21
C TYR A 248 12.98 -9.87 -4.58
N TYR A 249 13.96 -9.87 -5.49
CA TYR A 249 13.82 -9.25 -6.81
C TYR A 249 13.18 -10.18 -7.85
N GLN A 250 13.48 -11.47 -7.79
CA GLN A 250 13.05 -12.42 -8.81
C GLN A 250 12.76 -13.82 -8.26
N VAL A 251 11.79 -14.48 -8.86
CA VAL A 251 11.54 -15.92 -8.71
C VAL A 251 11.50 -16.57 -10.09
N GLU A 252 12.21 -17.68 -10.25
CA GLU A 252 12.24 -18.50 -11.47
C GLU A 252 11.97 -19.95 -11.10
N ALA A 253 11.15 -20.65 -11.86
CA ALA A 253 10.99 -22.09 -11.74
C ALA A 253 11.18 -22.79 -13.07
N LYS A 254 11.76 -23.98 -13.01
CA LYS A 254 11.93 -24.89 -14.14
C LYS A 254 11.26 -26.22 -13.83
N LEU A 255 10.61 -26.81 -14.84
CA LEU A 255 10.03 -28.15 -14.79
C LEU A 255 10.84 -29.04 -15.74
N ASN A 256 11.45 -30.10 -15.22
CA ASN A 256 12.31 -31.02 -15.98
C ASN A 256 13.42 -30.31 -16.76
N GLY A 257 13.95 -29.21 -16.21
CA GLY A 257 15.00 -28.39 -16.83
C GLY A 257 14.52 -27.28 -17.78
N LEU A 258 13.25 -27.31 -18.18
CA LEU A 258 12.63 -26.29 -19.04
C LEU A 258 12.04 -25.16 -18.20
N ASP A 259 12.10 -23.92 -18.70
CA ASP A 259 11.51 -22.77 -18.01
C ASP A 259 10.00 -22.96 -17.84
N PHE A 260 9.48 -22.69 -16.65
CA PHE A 260 8.08 -22.93 -16.31
C PHE A 260 7.40 -21.70 -15.71
N PHE A 261 8.14 -20.92 -14.92
CA PHE A 261 7.59 -19.74 -14.25
C PHE A 261 8.67 -18.69 -14.07
N THR A 262 8.33 -17.42 -14.26
CA THR A 262 9.17 -16.28 -13.84
C THR A 262 8.31 -15.14 -13.31
N SER A 263 8.78 -14.49 -12.24
CA SER A 263 8.25 -13.23 -11.72
C SER A 263 9.39 -12.29 -11.40
N THR A 264 9.45 -11.10 -12.01
CA THR A 264 10.49 -10.10 -11.78
C THR A 264 9.92 -8.72 -11.41
N PHE A 265 10.38 -8.13 -10.31
CA PHE A 265 9.91 -6.83 -9.81
C PHE A 265 10.74 -5.65 -10.34
N LYS A 266 10.46 -5.26 -11.60
CA LYS A 266 11.11 -4.10 -12.25
C LYS A 266 10.29 -2.80 -12.20
N ARG A 267 8.99 -2.92 -12.44
CA ARG A 267 8.03 -1.81 -12.51
C ARG A 267 6.65 -2.35 -12.19
N PHE A 268 5.74 -1.50 -11.72
CA PHE A 268 4.32 -1.82 -11.66
C PHE A 268 3.46 -0.55 -11.83
N ALA A 269 2.21 -0.71 -12.23
CA ALA A 269 1.23 0.38 -12.25
C ALA A 269 0.44 0.45 -10.92
N PHE A 270 0.16 1.64 -10.38
CA PHE A 270 -0.59 1.75 -9.12
C PHE A 270 -1.98 1.10 -9.17
N SER A 271 -2.61 1.13 -10.34
CA SER A 271 -3.90 0.48 -10.62
C SER A 271 -3.87 -1.04 -10.43
N GLU A 272 -2.69 -1.67 -10.57
CA GLU A 272 -2.56 -3.12 -10.50
C GLU A 272 -2.16 -3.63 -9.10
N THR A 273 -1.73 -2.75 -8.21
CA THR A 273 -1.15 -3.11 -6.91
C THR A 273 -2.05 -3.98 -6.04
N ARG A 274 -3.38 -3.81 -6.14
CA ARG A 274 -4.35 -4.59 -5.35
C ARG A 274 -4.45 -6.04 -5.81
N TYR A 275 -4.09 -6.37 -7.06
CA TYR A 275 -4.01 -7.76 -7.53
C TYR A 275 -3.01 -8.59 -6.72
N LEU A 276 -2.13 -7.96 -5.91
CA LEU A 276 -1.37 -8.64 -4.86
C LEU A 276 -2.24 -9.60 -4.03
N ASN A 277 -3.47 -9.21 -3.68
CA ASN A 277 -4.37 -10.06 -2.88
C ASN A 277 -4.75 -11.37 -3.60
N ARG A 278 -4.63 -11.41 -4.94
CA ARG A 278 -4.77 -12.63 -5.73
C ARG A 278 -3.47 -13.41 -5.84
N LEU A 279 -2.32 -12.75 -5.82
CA LEU A 279 -0.99 -13.37 -5.89
C LEU A 279 -0.59 -14.08 -4.59
N ILE A 280 -1.21 -13.71 -3.46
CA ILE A 280 -0.97 -14.37 -2.18
C ILE A 280 -2.08 -15.36 -1.80
N ASP A 281 -1.78 -16.26 -0.88
CA ASP A 281 -2.83 -16.91 -0.08
C ASP A 281 -3.41 -15.87 0.90
N TYR A 282 -4.46 -15.17 0.46
CA TYR A 282 -5.08 -14.09 1.22
C TYR A 282 -5.72 -14.58 2.52
N GLY A 283 -6.36 -15.75 2.52
CA GLY A 283 -6.94 -16.35 3.72
C GLY A 283 -5.86 -16.61 4.78
N TYR A 284 -4.74 -17.22 4.37
CA TYR A 284 -3.58 -17.39 5.26
C TYR A 284 -3.07 -16.07 5.82
N TYR A 285 -2.97 -15.04 4.97
CA TYR A 285 -2.54 -13.71 5.37
C TYR A 285 -3.48 -13.07 6.39
N ARG A 286 -4.79 -13.21 6.22
CA ARG A 286 -5.79 -12.63 7.13
C ARG A 286 -5.68 -13.20 8.54
N GLU A 287 -5.44 -14.50 8.65
CA GLU A 287 -5.30 -15.23 9.91
C GLU A 287 -3.91 -15.07 10.55
N HIS A 288 -2.84 -15.24 9.78
CA HIS A 288 -1.48 -15.39 10.31
C HIS A 288 -0.58 -14.17 10.11
N LYS A 289 -1.06 -13.15 9.38
CA LYS A 289 -0.28 -11.96 8.96
C LYS A 289 1.02 -12.31 8.21
N ARG A 290 1.03 -13.46 7.53
CA ARG A 290 2.13 -13.98 6.71
C ARG A 290 1.67 -14.16 5.28
N ARG A 291 2.53 -13.87 4.30
CA ARG A 291 2.18 -13.91 2.88
C ARG A 291 2.85 -15.10 2.22
N ILE A 292 2.05 -16.00 1.67
CA ILE A 292 2.52 -17.06 0.77
C ILE A 292 2.33 -16.53 -0.65
N HIS A 293 3.41 -16.19 -1.34
CA HIS A 293 3.37 -15.84 -2.76
C HIS A 293 3.09 -17.11 -3.56
N LYS A 294 1.93 -17.19 -4.20
CA LYS A 294 1.57 -18.30 -5.06
C LYS A 294 2.31 -18.15 -6.39
N LEU A 295 2.98 -19.21 -6.83
CA LEU A 295 3.73 -19.25 -8.09
C LEU A 295 2.80 -19.67 -9.24
N ARG A 296 1.72 -18.91 -9.39
CA ARG A 296 0.70 -19.09 -10.42
C ARG A 296 0.11 -17.75 -10.79
N SER A 297 -0.28 -17.58 -12.05
CA SER A 297 -1.01 -16.39 -12.47
C SER A 297 -2.48 -16.68 -12.70
N TYR A 298 -3.25 -15.61 -12.71
CA TYR A 298 -4.60 -15.61 -13.21
C TYR A 298 -4.73 -14.34 -14.04
N ASP A 299 -4.74 -14.49 -15.36
CA ASP A 299 -4.75 -13.36 -16.32
C ASP A 299 -3.48 -12.48 -16.23
N TYR A 300 -2.32 -13.09 -16.56
CA TYR A 300 -0.99 -12.46 -16.45
C TYR A 300 -0.82 -11.20 -17.32
N LYS A 301 -1.65 -11.01 -18.35
CA LYS A 301 -1.58 -9.85 -19.26
C LYS A 301 -1.89 -8.51 -18.57
N ARG A 302 -2.42 -8.53 -17.34
CA ARG A 302 -2.80 -7.33 -16.58
C ARG A 302 -1.75 -6.82 -15.59
N LEU A 303 -0.65 -7.54 -15.39
CA LEU A 303 0.40 -7.15 -14.46
C LEU A 303 1.66 -6.72 -15.22
N GLU A 304 2.13 -5.50 -14.99
CA GLU A 304 3.41 -5.04 -15.51
C GLU A 304 4.63 -5.63 -14.78
N ILE A 305 4.39 -6.26 -13.62
CA ILE A 305 5.34 -7.18 -13.02
C ILE A 305 5.53 -8.32 -14.02
N ASN A 306 6.74 -8.49 -14.56
CA ASN A 306 7.05 -9.47 -15.60
C ASN A 306 6.76 -10.90 -15.11
N TYR A 307 5.54 -11.37 -15.33
CA TYR A 307 4.99 -12.60 -14.79
C TYR A 307 4.68 -13.54 -15.96
N ASN A 308 5.57 -14.49 -16.20
CA ASN A 308 5.53 -15.38 -17.36
C ASN A 308 5.37 -16.84 -16.92
N PRO A 309 4.15 -17.28 -16.60
CA PRO A 309 3.88 -18.66 -16.26
C PRO A 309 3.55 -19.48 -17.51
N ILE A 310 4.07 -20.71 -17.58
CA ILE A 310 3.54 -21.75 -18.47
C ILE A 310 2.34 -22.39 -17.76
N ASN A 311 1.25 -22.64 -18.50
CA ASN A 311 0.00 -23.20 -17.98
C ASN A 311 -0.51 -22.50 -16.70
N ASN A 312 -0.41 -21.17 -16.64
CA ASN A 312 -0.74 -20.37 -15.46
C ASN A 312 0.02 -20.76 -14.17
N GLY A 313 1.10 -21.55 -14.25
CA GLY A 313 1.86 -22.07 -13.11
C GLY A 313 1.25 -23.33 -12.50
N ILE A 314 0.33 -23.98 -13.22
CA ILE A 314 -0.33 -25.23 -12.82
C ILE A 314 0.43 -26.40 -13.47
N LEU A 315 0.89 -27.33 -12.64
CA LEU A 315 1.50 -28.59 -13.04
C LEU A 315 0.40 -29.65 -13.11
N GLN A 316 0.27 -30.30 -14.25
CA GLN A 316 -0.62 -31.45 -14.43
C GLN A 316 0.19 -32.71 -14.16
N ILE A 317 -0.20 -33.48 -13.14
CA ILE A 317 0.51 -34.68 -12.69
C ILE A 317 -0.36 -35.91 -13.00
N ASP A 318 -0.15 -36.53 -14.15
CA ASP A 318 -1.08 -37.52 -14.73
C ASP A 318 -0.43 -38.78 -15.32
N ASP A 319 0.91 -38.85 -15.47
CA ASP A 319 1.61 -39.97 -16.10
C ASP A 319 2.64 -40.68 -15.18
N THR A 320 3.35 -41.70 -15.68
CA THR A 320 4.38 -42.44 -14.91
C THR A 320 5.73 -41.71 -14.81
N LEU A 321 5.88 -40.48 -15.32
CA LEU A 321 7.14 -39.76 -15.29
C LEU A 321 7.41 -39.17 -13.90
N ASN A 322 8.69 -39.15 -13.53
CA ASN A 322 9.14 -38.38 -12.38
C ASN A 322 9.31 -36.92 -12.82
N TYR A 323 8.67 -36.00 -12.11
CA TYR A 323 8.82 -34.56 -12.37
C TYR A 323 9.86 -33.97 -11.42
N LYS A 324 10.66 -33.07 -11.96
CA LYS A 324 11.65 -32.29 -11.22
C LYS A 324 11.30 -30.81 -11.31
N TYR A 325 10.86 -30.24 -10.21
CA TYR A 325 10.57 -28.82 -10.11
C TYR A 325 11.71 -28.10 -9.38
N ASP A 326 12.45 -27.27 -10.10
CA ASP A 326 13.61 -26.53 -9.62
C ASP A 326 13.24 -25.04 -9.49
N LEU A 327 13.32 -24.49 -8.27
CA LEU A 327 12.96 -23.11 -7.95
C LEU A 327 14.20 -22.29 -7.56
N LYS A 328 14.31 -21.07 -8.07
CA LYS A 328 15.34 -20.09 -7.71
C LYS A 328 14.69 -18.81 -7.23
N ILE A 329 15.16 -18.29 -6.10
CA ILE A 329 14.76 -16.99 -5.54
C ILE A 329 16.02 -16.12 -5.52
N LYS A 330 15.97 -14.96 -6.18
CA LYS A 330 17.12 -14.05 -6.32
C LYS A 330 16.83 -12.69 -5.73
N ASP A 331 17.82 -12.10 -5.07
CA ASP A 331 17.84 -10.67 -4.78
C ASP A 331 18.29 -9.86 -6.02
N PHE A 332 18.44 -8.55 -5.85
CA PHE A 332 18.88 -7.68 -6.94
C PHE A 332 20.38 -7.82 -7.27
N LYS A 333 21.22 -8.15 -6.29
CA LYS A 333 22.67 -8.38 -6.47
C LYS A 333 22.99 -9.74 -7.11
N GLY A 334 22.00 -10.61 -7.23
CA GLY A 334 22.10 -11.93 -7.85
C GLY A 334 22.36 -13.06 -6.86
N ASN A 335 22.41 -12.82 -5.55
CA ASN A 335 22.54 -13.94 -4.61
C ASN A 335 21.25 -14.78 -4.68
N THR A 336 21.42 -16.10 -4.67
CA THR A 336 20.36 -17.03 -5.08
C THR A 336 20.16 -18.13 -4.05
N THR A 337 18.90 -18.36 -3.67
CA THR A 337 18.46 -19.58 -2.97
C THR A 337 17.82 -20.53 -3.97
N GLN A 338 18.34 -21.75 -4.06
CA GLN A 338 17.84 -22.80 -4.96
C GLN A 338 17.12 -23.90 -4.18
N ILE A 339 15.99 -24.37 -4.70
CA ILE A 339 15.16 -25.42 -4.10
C ILE A 339 14.84 -26.48 -5.15
N HIS A 340 15.13 -27.75 -4.82
CA HIS A 340 14.83 -28.90 -5.66
C HIS A 340 13.63 -29.68 -5.10
N ILE A 341 12.61 -29.92 -5.92
CA ILE A 341 11.39 -30.63 -5.54
C ILE A 341 11.17 -31.80 -6.51
N PRO A 342 11.56 -33.02 -6.14
CA PRO A 342 11.19 -34.22 -6.88
C PRO A 342 9.72 -34.58 -6.61
N ILE A 343 9.02 -34.97 -7.66
CA ILE A 343 7.59 -35.30 -7.65
C ILE A 343 7.44 -36.64 -8.37
N SER A 344 6.81 -37.61 -7.72
CA SER A 344 6.43 -38.87 -8.35
C SER A 344 4.90 -38.95 -8.44
N TYR A 345 4.40 -39.42 -9.59
CA TYR A 345 2.98 -39.66 -9.75
C TYR A 345 2.52 -40.81 -8.85
N LYS A 346 1.40 -40.62 -8.15
CA LYS A 346 0.74 -41.68 -7.42
C LYS A 346 -0.76 -41.45 -7.43
N PRO A 347 -1.60 -42.32 -8.03
CA PRO A 347 -3.04 -42.12 -8.04
C PRO A 347 -3.65 -42.28 -6.65
N LEU A 348 -4.78 -41.61 -6.41
CA LEU A 348 -5.64 -41.88 -5.25
C LEU A 348 -6.36 -43.21 -5.42
N SER A 349 -6.42 -44.01 -4.35
CA SER A 349 -7.23 -45.23 -4.30
C SER A 349 -8.71 -44.96 -3.96
N GLN A 350 -9.07 -43.75 -3.52
CA GLN A 350 -10.43 -43.35 -3.17
C GLN A 350 -10.72 -41.89 -3.53
N ASN A 351 -11.94 -41.64 -4.00
CA ASN A 351 -12.45 -40.29 -4.24
C ASN A 351 -12.66 -39.55 -2.90
N ILE A 352 -11.83 -38.55 -2.63
CA ILE A 352 -12.04 -37.61 -1.51
C ILE A 352 -13.12 -36.62 -1.96
N LYS A 353 -14.33 -36.70 -1.37
CA LYS A 353 -15.42 -35.75 -1.66
C LYS A 353 -14.99 -34.32 -1.35
N ASP A 354 -15.07 -33.43 -2.34
CA ASP A 354 -15.06 -31.99 -2.12
C ASP A 354 -16.42 -31.54 -1.59
N SER A 355 -16.44 -30.88 -0.43
CA SER A 355 -17.58 -30.07 -0.01
C SER A 355 -17.18 -28.60 -0.05
N VAL A 356 -17.21 -28.00 -1.24
CA VAL A 356 -17.39 -26.55 -1.29
C VAL A 356 -18.78 -26.29 -0.71
N ALA A 357 -18.84 -25.62 0.45
CA ALA A 357 -20.11 -25.23 1.05
C ALA A 357 -20.85 -24.33 0.05
N LYS A 358 -21.90 -24.86 -0.56
CA LYS A 358 -22.77 -24.11 -1.48
C LYS A 358 -23.76 -23.33 -0.62
N THR A 359 -23.75 -22.01 -0.76
CA THR A 359 -24.75 -21.11 -0.17
C THR A 359 -25.81 -20.77 -1.22
N ASN A 360 -26.85 -20.05 -0.81
CA ASN A 360 -27.94 -19.65 -1.72
C ASN A 360 -27.54 -18.61 -2.77
N TYR A 361 -26.39 -17.94 -2.61
CA TYR A 361 -26.00 -16.81 -3.45
C TYR A 361 -24.75 -17.11 -4.27
N TYR A 362 -24.93 -17.68 -5.47
CA TYR A 362 -23.82 -17.84 -6.42
C TYR A 362 -23.59 -16.54 -7.20
N VAL A 363 -22.45 -15.90 -6.95
CA VAL A 363 -22.07 -14.61 -7.55
C VAL A 363 -20.93 -14.82 -8.53
N LYS A 364 -21.18 -14.53 -9.80
CA LYS A 364 -20.17 -14.55 -10.85
C LYS A 364 -19.28 -13.31 -10.78
N HIS A 365 -17.98 -13.48 -10.97
CA HIS A 365 -17.01 -12.40 -10.84
C HIS A 365 -17.10 -11.35 -11.95
N ASP A 366 -17.69 -11.70 -13.09
CA ASP A 366 -17.83 -10.87 -14.29
C ASP A 366 -19.22 -10.22 -14.43
N HIS A 367 -20.17 -10.58 -13.56
CA HIS A 367 -21.50 -9.98 -13.49
C HIS A 367 -21.62 -9.07 -12.27
N ALA A 368 -22.53 -8.10 -12.34
CA ALA A 368 -22.96 -7.38 -11.14
C ALA A 368 -23.94 -8.23 -10.34
N PHE A 369 -23.93 -8.09 -9.03
CA PHE A 369 -24.86 -8.74 -8.11
C PHE A 369 -25.49 -7.70 -7.20
N ALA A 370 -26.81 -7.78 -7.06
CA ALA A 370 -27.60 -6.95 -6.16
C ALA A 370 -28.37 -7.86 -5.20
N TYR A 371 -28.42 -7.44 -3.94
CA TYR A 371 -29.17 -8.09 -2.88
C TYR A 371 -29.95 -7.02 -2.13
N ASP A 372 -31.22 -7.26 -1.82
CA ASP A 372 -32.09 -6.33 -1.11
C ASP A 372 -32.97 -7.13 -0.12
N LYS A 373 -32.94 -6.73 1.16
CA LYS A 373 -33.78 -7.27 2.23
C LYS A 373 -34.48 -6.14 3.01
N GLY A 374 -34.87 -5.07 2.32
CA GLY A 374 -35.61 -3.93 2.86
C GLY A 374 -34.73 -2.97 3.66
N LEU A 375 -34.25 -3.40 4.84
CA LEU A 375 -33.40 -2.56 5.70
C LEU A 375 -31.96 -2.47 5.22
N VAL A 376 -31.50 -3.49 4.48
CA VAL A 376 -30.14 -3.58 3.96
C VAL A 376 -30.16 -4.01 2.51
N ASP A 377 -29.37 -3.33 1.69
CA ASP A 377 -29.06 -3.75 0.32
C ASP A 377 -27.55 -3.76 0.08
N ILE A 378 -27.14 -4.58 -0.87
CA ILE A 378 -25.75 -4.81 -1.20
C ILE A 378 -25.61 -4.80 -2.71
N TYR A 379 -24.64 -4.05 -3.22
CA TYR A 379 -24.28 -4.02 -4.62
C TYR A 379 -22.81 -4.39 -4.81
N ILE A 380 -22.58 -5.51 -5.50
CA ILE A 380 -21.28 -6.01 -5.90
C ILE A 380 -21.12 -5.73 -7.39
N PRO A 381 -20.29 -4.77 -7.82
CA PRO A 381 -20.10 -4.49 -9.23
C PRO A 381 -19.29 -5.59 -9.92
N LYS A 382 -19.42 -5.69 -11.25
CA LYS A 382 -18.57 -6.59 -12.05
C LYS A 382 -17.08 -6.40 -11.77
N HIS A 383 -16.36 -7.51 -11.67
CA HIS A 383 -14.94 -7.60 -11.32
C HIS A 383 -14.60 -7.08 -9.90
N ALA A 384 -15.57 -7.02 -8.99
CA ALA A 384 -15.29 -6.83 -7.58
C ALA A 384 -14.71 -8.09 -6.93
N LEU A 385 -15.16 -9.27 -7.33
CA LEU A 385 -14.59 -10.55 -6.90
C LEU A 385 -13.46 -10.98 -7.85
N TYR A 386 -12.50 -11.76 -7.33
CA TYR A 386 -11.42 -12.33 -8.14
C TYR A 386 -11.83 -13.60 -8.89
N ASN A 387 -12.74 -14.38 -8.32
CA ASN A 387 -13.30 -15.60 -8.88
C ASN A 387 -14.78 -15.66 -8.50
N ASP A 388 -15.55 -16.50 -9.19
CA ASP A 388 -16.92 -16.81 -8.81
C ASP A 388 -16.96 -17.38 -7.39
N ALA A 389 -18.01 -17.07 -6.64
CA ALA A 389 -18.12 -17.49 -5.26
C ALA A 389 -19.58 -17.71 -4.84
N TYR A 390 -19.79 -18.73 -4.02
CA TYR A 390 -21.00 -18.87 -3.21
C TYR A 390 -20.85 -17.96 -1.97
N LEU A 391 -21.59 -16.85 -1.92
CA LEU A 391 -21.53 -15.88 -0.85
C LEU A 391 -22.46 -16.25 0.30
N ASP A 392 -21.99 -16.06 1.52
CA ASP A 392 -22.79 -16.19 2.74
C ASP A 392 -23.26 -14.81 3.15
N ILE A 393 -24.57 -14.55 3.14
CA ILE A 393 -25.15 -13.23 3.42
C ILE A 393 -26.26 -13.40 4.44
N GLU A 394 -26.01 -12.88 5.65
CA GLU A 394 -26.94 -12.91 6.76
C GLU A 394 -27.27 -11.47 7.17
N VAL A 395 -28.55 -11.12 7.15
CA VAL A 395 -29.07 -9.82 7.60
C VAL A 395 -29.94 -10.03 8.82
N ASP A 396 -29.60 -9.34 9.89
CA ASP A 396 -30.29 -9.31 11.18
C ASP A 396 -30.50 -7.85 11.60
N GLY A 397 -31.73 -7.34 11.43
CA GLY A 397 -32.07 -5.95 11.69
C GLY A 397 -31.18 -4.95 10.93
N GLU A 398 -30.39 -4.17 11.69
CA GLU A 398 -29.42 -3.19 11.18
C GLU A 398 -27.99 -3.71 11.11
N SER A 399 -27.82 -5.03 11.10
CA SER A 399 -26.54 -5.70 10.90
C SER A 399 -26.58 -6.57 9.66
N VAL A 400 -25.46 -6.62 8.94
CA VAL A 400 -25.23 -7.54 7.83
C VAL A 400 -23.87 -8.19 7.96
N LYS A 401 -23.86 -9.51 8.00
CA LYS A 401 -22.67 -10.33 7.82
C LYS A 401 -22.54 -10.69 6.35
N LEU A 402 -21.62 -10.01 5.68
CA LEU A 402 -21.36 -10.14 4.25
C LEU A 402 -20.10 -10.98 4.02
N HIS A 403 -20.30 -12.29 3.94
CA HIS A 403 -19.33 -13.35 3.63
C HIS A 403 -18.05 -13.33 4.50
N ASP A 404 -17.19 -14.31 4.25
CA ASP A 404 -15.95 -14.49 5.00
C ASP A 404 -14.91 -13.42 4.64
N TYR A 405 -14.38 -12.74 5.65
CA TYR A 405 -13.32 -11.73 5.52
C TYR A 405 -11.99 -12.29 4.98
N ARG A 406 -11.83 -13.62 4.93
CA ARG A 406 -10.72 -14.35 4.31
C ARG A 406 -10.84 -14.45 2.80
N THR A 407 -11.95 -14.04 2.22
CA THR A 407 -12.10 -13.92 0.76
C THR A 407 -11.72 -12.50 0.32
N PRO A 408 -10.74 -12.33 -0.59
CA PRO A 408 -10.31 -11.01 -1.02
C PRO A 408 -11.31 -10.36 -1.98
N VAL A 409 -11.51 -9.06 -1.81
CA VAL A 409 -12.33 -8.22 -2.69
C VAL A 409 -11.44 -7.23 -3.45
N HIS A 410 -11.57 -7.16 -4.77
CA HIS A 410 -10.80 -6.28 -5.64
C HIS A 410 -11.39 -4.86 -5.69
N LYS A 411 -12.62 -4.70 -6.20
CA LYS A 411 -13.30 -3.39 -6.30
C LYS A 411 -14.26 -3.17 -5.13
N GLY A 412 -14.62 -1.92 -4.87
CA GLY A 412 -15.53 -1.58 -3.77
C GLY A 412 -16.91 -2.20 -3.97
N ILE A 413 -17.42 -2.85 -2.94
CA ILE A 413 -18.79 -3.30 -2.76
C ILE A 413 -19.54 -2.18 -2.05
N THR A 414 -20.78 -1.90 -2.45
CA THR A 414 -21.64 -0.94 -1.76
C THR A 414 -22.57 -1.68 -0.80
N ILE A 415 -22.65 -1.20 0.43
CA ILE A 415 -23.63 -1.63 1.41
C ILE A 415 -24.50 -0.41 1.73
N GLY A 416 -25.81 -0.59 1.69
CA GLY A 416 -26.79 0.43 2.04
C GLY A 416 -27.64 0.02 3.22
N PHE A 417 -28.01 1.01 4.03
CA PHE A 417 -28.95 0.88 5.14
C PHE A 417 -30.09 1.88 4.95
N ASP A 418 -31.31 1.41 5.12
CA ASP A 418 -32.48 2.27 5.27
C ASP A 418 -32.44 2.91 6.67
N VAL A 419 -32.56 4.24 6.72
CA VAL A 419 -32.58 5.01 7.96
C VAL A 419 -33.83 5.88 8.07
N SER A 420 -34.88 5.55 7.31
CA SER A 420 -36.14 6.32 7.26
C SER A 420 -36.83 6.44 8.61
N ARG A 421 -36.68 5.43 9.48
CA ARG A 421 -37.22 5.41 10.85
C ARG A 421 -36.60 6.41 11.81
N TYR A 422 -35.43 6.97 11.48
CA TYR A 422 -34.74 7.92 12.34
C TYR A 422 -35.18 9.36 12.06
N ASN A 423 -35.22 10.18 13.10
CA ASN A 423 -35.36 11.63 12.93
C ASN A 423 -34.04 12.25 12.44
N ASP A 424 -34.10 13.50 11.98
CA ASP A 424 -32.94 14.17 11.39
C ASP A 424 -31.79 14.43 12.39
N LYS A 425 -32.11 14.59 13.68
CA LYS A 425 -31.10 14.77 14.75
C LYS A 425 -30.29 13.49 14.96
N ASP A 426 -30.96 12.34 15.03
CA ASP A 426 -30.30 11.04 15.17
C ASP A 426 -29.47 10.69 13.94
N LYS A 427 -29.98 10.97 12.73
CA LYS A 427 -29.25 10.75 11.47
C LYS A 427 -27.91 11.47 11.42
N GLN A 428 -27.79 12.65 12.03
CA GLN A 428 -26.51 13.35 12.12
C GLN A 428 -25.46 12.53 12.86
N GLN A 429 -25.84 11.83 13.93
CA GLN A 429 -24.93 11.04 14.78
C GLN A 429 -24.79 9.56 14.36
N LEU A 430 -25.63 9.09 13.43
CA LEU A 430 -25.58 7.72 12.92
C LEU A 430 -24.49 7.52 11.85
N PHE A 431 -23.88 6.36 11.82
CA PHE A 431 -22.87 5.98 10.83
C PHE A 431 -22.87 4.46 10.58
N ILE A 432 -22.28 4.03 9.46
CA ILE A 432 -22.04 2.61 9.19
C ILE A 432 -20.68 2.23 9.77
N GLY A 433 -20.68 1.26 10.67
CA GLY A 433 -19.49 0.71 11.30
C GLY A 433 -19.17 -0.70 10.81
N ARG A 434 -17.89 -1.06 10.77
CA ARG A 434 -17.45 -2.45 10.66
C ARG A 434 -17.34 -3.04 12.05
N LYS A 435 -18.10 -4.09 12.33
CA LYS A 435 -18.06 -4.81 13.60
C LYS A 435 -17.06 -5.94 13.52
N MET A 436 -16.16 -6.02 14.50
CA MET A 436 -15.18 -7.11 14.61
C MET A 436 -15.71 -8.25 15.48
N PRO A 437 -15.17 -9.48 15.34
CA PRO A 437 -15.60 -10.63 16.14
C PRO A 437 -15.55 -10.40 17.67
N TRP A 438 -14.63 -9.54 18.14
CA TRP A 438 -14.51 -9.15 19.55
C TRP A 438 -15.38 -7.94 19.94
N GLY A 439 -16.38 -7.59 19.12
CA GLY A 439 -17.40 -6.57 19.41
C GLY A 439 -17.02 -5.13 19.07
N LYS A 440 -15.73 -4.80 18.87
CA LYS A 440 -15.32 -3.43 18.55
C LYS A 440 -15.85 -2.99 17.19
N ILE A 441 -16.44 -1.80 17.15
CA ILE A 441 -16.95 -1.15 15.94
C ILE A 441 -15.92 -0.13 15.47
N TYR A 442 -15.60 -0.17 14.19
CA TYR A 442 -14.74 0.81 13.53
C TYR A 442 -15.55 1.59 12.52
N TYR A 443 -15.47 2.92 12.59
CA TYR A 443 -16.10 3.78 11.58
C TYR A 443 -15.64 3.42 10.18
N VAL A 444 -16.61 3.32 9.26
CA VAL A 444 -16.37 3.26 7.82
C VAL A 444 -17.00 4.50 7.20
N ASN A 445 -16.34 5.05 6.18
CA ASN A 445 -16.82 6.24 5.49
C ASN A 445 -18.30 6.06 5.07
N THR A 446 -19.17 6.91 5.60
CA THR A 446 -20.62 6.80 5.44
C THR A 446 -21.13 7.97 4.63
N LYS A 447 -21.67 7.69 3.44
CA LYS A 447 -22.39 8.68 2.64
C LYS A 447 -23.83 8.75 3.12
N LYS A 448 -24.21 9.89 3.70
CA LYS A 448 -25.55 10.12 4.25
C LYS A 448 -26.46 10.78 3.21
N LYS A 449 -27.60 10.15 2.91
CA LYS A 449 -28.75 10.75 2.22
C LYS A 449 -29.97 10.68 3.15
N LYS A 450 -31.00 11.50 2.88
CA LYS A 450 -32.17 11.71 3.77
C LYS A 450 -32.70 10.46 4.46
N ASN A 451 -32.95 9.38 3.71
CA ASN A 451 -33.48 8.11 4.24
C ASN A 451 -32.54 6.93 4.01
N ARG A 452 -31.30 7.18 3.60
CA ARG A 452 -30.43 6.12 3.10
C ARG A 452 -28.97 6.42 3.35
N PHE A 453 -28.31 5.56 4.12
CA PHE A 453 -26.88 5.63 4.35
C PHE A 453 -26.18 4.55 3.55
N THR A 454 -25.03 4.88 2.94
CA THR A 454 -24.27 3.93 2.12
C THR A 454 -22.79 4.00 2.42
N THR A 455 -22.11 2.86 2.29
CA THR A 455 -20.66 2.78 2.38
C THR A 455 -20.07 1.95 1.26
N GLY A 456 -18.85 2.29 0.84
CA GLY A 456 -18.06 1.52 -0.11
C GLY A 456 -16.96 0.75 0.61
N VAL A 457 -17.03 -0.58 0.60
CA VAL A 457 -16.09 -1.45 1.33
C VAL A 457 -15.32 -2.34 0.37
N LYS A 458 -14.05 -2.62 0.70
CA LYS A 458 -13.18 -3.52 -0.10
C LYS A 458 -12.79 -4.77 0.67
N GLU A 459 -13.57 -5.11 1.69
CA GLU A 459 -13.38 -6.30 2.50
C GLU A 459 -14.75 -6.87 2.84
N PHE A 460 -14.83 -8.18 2.97
CA PHE A 460 -15.97 -8.87 3.56
C PHE A 460 -15.91 -8.79 5.10
N GLY A 461 -17.04 -9.07 5.74
CA GLY A 461 -17.21 -9.02 7.19
C GLY A 461 -18.58 -8.52 7.64
N GLU A 462 -18.69 -8.18 8.93
CA GLU A 462 -19.92 -7.68 9.54
C GLU A 462 -19.96 -6.14 9.54
N TYR A 463 -21.09 -5.59 9.12
CA TYR A 463 -21.35 -4.16 9.04
C TYR A 463 -22.66 -3.84 9.74
N VAL A 464 -22.68 -2.76 10.51
CA VAL A 464 -23.80 -2.39 11.36
C VAL A 464 -24.05 -0.89 11.31
N LEU A 465 -25.30 -0.47 11.49
CA LEU A 465 -25.61 0.92 11.79
C LEU A 465 -25.30 1.20 13.28
N ALA A 466 -24.49 2.22 13.54
CA ALA A 466 -24.06 2.62 14.89
C ALA A 466 -24.26 4.12 15.11
N LYS A 467 -24.25 4.56 16.36
CA LYS A 467 -24.43 5.96 16.76
C LYS A 467 -23.24 6.45 17.57
N ASP A 468 -22.79 7.67 17.30
CA ASP A 468 -21.76 8.36 18.08
C ASP A 468 -22.28 9.74 18.53
N THR A 469 -22.33 9.94 19.85
CA THR A 469 -22.83 11.17 20.46
C THR A 469 -21.77 11.90 21.27
N THR A 470 -20.55 11.38 21.32
CA THR A 470 -19.51 11.86 22.22
C THR A 470 -18.61 12.82 21.45
N PRO A 471 -18.51 14.10 21.84
CA PRO A 471 -17.59 15.01 21.19
C PRO A 471 -16.12 14.60 21.37
N PRO A 472 -15.23 15.00 20.45
CA PRO A 472 -13.79 14.87 20.63
C PRO A 472 -13.28 15.51 21.92
N THR A 473 -12.10 15.09 22.38
CA THR A 473 -11.41 15.74 23.50
C THR A 473 -10.27 16.61 23.01
N ILE A 474 -10.04 17.74 23.69
CA ILE A 474 -8.94 18.67 23.42
C ILE A 474 -8.17 18.91 24.72
N LYS A 475 -6.84 18.69 24.70
CA LYS A 475 -5.98 18.86 25.88
C LYS A 475 -4.73 19.68 25.52
N PRO A 476 -4.47 20.84 26.15
CA PRO A 476 -3.21 21.55 25.95
C PRO A 476 -2.04 20.75 26.54
N LEU A 477 -0.92 20.69 25.83
CA LEU A 477 0.23 19.87 26.23
C LEU A 477 1.35 20.68 26.89
N ASN A 478 1.56 21.91 26.46
CA ASN A 478 2.71 22.72 26.89
C ASN A 478 2.35 24.15 27.30
N PHE A 479 1.07 24.45 27.47
CA PHE A 479 0.61 25.75 27.94
C PHE A 479 -0.64 25.64 28.81
N ARG A 480 -0.91 26.71 29.55
CA ARG A 480 -2.10 26.91 30.38
C ARG A 480 -2.75 28.25 30.03
N ASN A 481 -4.01 28.41 30.42
CA ASN A 481 -4.70 29.69 30.27
C ASN A 481 -3.95 30.81 31.00
N LYS A 482 -3.85 31.98 30.35
CA LYS A 482 -3.13 33.19 30.78
C LYS A 482 -1.61 33.02 30.98
N GLN A 483 -0.98 32.04 30.32
CA GLN A 483 0.47 31.81 30.42
C GLN A 483 1.27 32.68 29.44
N TRP A 484 2.48 33.09 29.84
CA TRP A 484 3.49 33.66 28.95
C TRP A 484 4.17 32.57 28.10
N LEU A 485 4.08 32.69 26.78
CA LEU A 485 4.62 31.74 25.81
C LEU A 485 5.83 32.25 25.02
N SER A 486 6.41 33.41 25.35
CA SER A 486 7.55 34.01 24.62
C SER A 486 8.75 33.08 24.48
N ARG A 487 9.02 32.22 25.48
CA ARG A 487 10.12 31.26 25.45
C ARG A 487 9.82 29.96 24.70
N PHE A 488 8.57 29.76 24.28
CA PHE A 488 8.15 28.55 23.59
C PHE A 488 8.27 28.77 22.09
N ARG A 489 8.86 27.80 21.39
CA ARG A 489 8.83 27.76 19.93
C ARG A 489 7.52 27.21 19.39
N TYR A 490 6.89 26.28 20.11
CA TYR A 490 5.71 25.58 19.64
C TYR A 490 4.52 25.76 20.58
N LEU A 491 3.31 25.80 20.02
CA LEU A 491 2.05 25.65 20.74
C LEU A 491 1.49 24.25 20.41
N LYS A 492 1.23 23.44 21.45
CA LYS A 492 0.89 22.01 21.29
C LYS A 492 -0.39 21.63 22.02
N LEU A 493 -1.26 20.90 21.34
CA LEU A 493 -2.46 20.30 21.91
C LEU A 493 -2.60 18.84 21.46
N LYS A 494 -3.20 18.01 22.29
CA LYS A 494 -3.64 16.67 21.95
C LYS A 494 -5.13 16.70 21.65
N ILE A 495 -5.54 16.07 20.55
CA ILE A 495 -6.94 15.89 20.16
C ILE A 495 -7.24 14.40 20.03
N ASP A 496 -8.35 13.94 20.58
CA ASP A 496 -8.69 12.51 20.55
C ASP A 496 -10.19 12.30 20.33
N ASP A 497 -10.54 11.15 19.77
CA ASP A 497 -11.92 10.72 19.59
C ASP A 497 -12.02 9.20 19.74
N ASP A 498 -13.01 8.75 20.50
CA ASP A 498 -13.07 7.38 20.98
C ASP A 498 -13.73 6.41 19.98
N LEU A 499 -14.45 6.90 18.95
CA LEU A 499 -15.30 6.07 18.11
C LEU A 499 -15.19 6.35 16.61
N THR A 500 -15.50 7.57 16.15
CA THR A 500 -15.58 7.88 14.72
C THR A 500 -14.31 8.50 14.14
N GLY A 501 -13.43 8.98 15.02
CA GLY A 501 -12.18 9.67 14.72
C GLY A 501 -12.38 11.13 14.33
N ILE A 502 -11.27 11.87 14.28
CA ILE A 502 -11.28 13.29 13.90
C ILE A 502 -11.52 13.45 12.39
N ASP A 503 -12.51 14.28 12.04
CA ASP A 503 -12.75 14.70 10.67
C ASP A 503 -11.91 15.93 10.32
N SER A 504 -12.16 17.02 11.06
CA SER A 504 -11.59 18.34 10.82
C SER A 504 -11.23 19.08 12.11
N TYR A 505 -10.35 20.06 11.97
CA TYR A 505 -9.98 20.98 13.05
C TYR A 505 -9.67 22.36 12.46
N ARG A 506 -9.90 23.42 13.24
CA ARG A 506 -9.52 24.79 12.87
C ARG A 506 -9.06 25.55 14.11
N ALA A 507 -7.89 26.16 14.01
CA ALA A 507 -7.31 26.98 15.08
C ALA A 507 -7.22 28.43 14.66
N THR A 508 -7.52 29.33 15.59
CA THR A 508 -7.35 30.77 15.40
C THR A 508 -6.69 31.42 16.60
N VAL A 509 -5.94 32.49 16.35
CA VAL A 509 -5.47 33.43 17.37
C VAL A 509 -6.00 34.81 17.00
N ASN A 510 -6.69 35.46 17.95
CA ASN A 510 -7.33 36.76 17.73
C ASN A 510 -8.27 36.77 16.49
N GLY A 511 -8.98 35.66 16.28
CA GLY A 511 -9.87 35.44 15.14
C GLY A 511 -9.19 35.10 13.81
N LYS A 512 -7.86 35.23 13.70
CA LYS A 512 -7.09 34.90 12.50
C LYS A 512 -6.63 33.44 12.52
N PHE A 513 -6.70 32.76 11.38
CA PHE A 513 -6.25 31.37 11.25
C PHE A 513 -4.77 31.21 11.59
N ILE A 514 -4.44 30.11 12.28
CA ILE A 514 -3.07 29.67 12.47
C ILE A 514 -2.91 28.22 12.02
N LEU A 515 -1.80 27.94 11.32
CA LEU A 515 -1.50 26.61 10.83
C LEU A 515 -1.13 25.68 11.99
N MET A 516 -1.88 24.58 12.12
CA MET A 516 -1.58 23.50 13.06
C MET A 516 -1.24 22.23 12.26
N GLU A 517 -0.02 21.72 12.40
CA GLU A 517 0.38 20.42 11.85
C GLU A 517 -0.18 19.28 12.71
N TYR A 518 -0.93 18.36 12.11
CA TYR A 518 -1.49 17.20 12.80
C TYR A 518 -0.68 15.92 12.59
N ASP A 519 -0.22 15.33 13.68
CA ASP A 519 0.34 13.98 13.72
C ASP A 519 -0.67 13.00 14.33
N TYR A 520 -1.31 12.22 13.47
CA TYR A 520 -2.32 11.23 13.87
C TYR A 520 -1.75 10.07 14.70
N LYS A 521 -0.43 9.84 14.69
CA LYS A 521 0.18 8.75 15.47
C LYS A 521 0.29 9.10 16.95
N THR A 522 0.47 10.39 17.23
CA THR A 522 0.58 10.95 18.57
C THR A 522 -0.65 11.76 18.97
N ASN A 523 -1.64 11.85 18.08
CA ASN A 523 -2.85 12.64 18.26
C ASN A 523 -2.56 14.12 18.59
N THR A 524 -1.47 14.66 18.06
CA THR A 524 -0.93 15.98 18.45
C THR A 524 -1.05 17.00 17.33
N LEU A 525 -1.57 18.18 17.65
CA LEU A 525 -1.52 19.40 16.85
C LEU A 525 -0.36 20.28 17.31
N VAL A 526 0.42 20.79 16.36
CA VAL A 526 1.58 21.66 16.62
C VAL A 526 1.54 22.89 15.73
N HIS A 527 1.62 24.07 16.33
CA HIS A 527 1.92 25.32 15.62
C HIS A 527 3.34 25.78 15.95
N ASP A 528 4.09 26.25 14.95
CA ASP A 528 5.41 26.86 15.12
C ASP A 528 5.26 28.39 15.16
N PHE A 529 5.60 29.00 16.29
CA PHE A 529 5.50 30.46 16.43
C PHE A 529 6.42 31.22 15.46
N ASN A 530 7.41 30.55 14.89
CA ASN A 530 8.26 31.12 13.85
C ASN A 530 7.52 31.38 12.52
N ASP A 531 6.26 30.94 12.37
CA ASP A 531 5.42 31.30 11.23
C ASP A 531 5.11 32.81 11.20
N GLY A 532 5.32 33.54 12.31
CA GLY A 532 5.27 35.01 12.34
C GLY A 532 3.86 35.61 12.24
N VAL A 533 2.81 34.79 12.26
CA VAL A 533 1.41 35.23 12.14
C VAL A 533 0.79 35.75 13.46
N ILE A 534 1.54 35.67 14.56
CA ILE A 534 1.13 36.12 15.89
C ILE A 534 2.08 37.25 16.32
N SER A 535 1.59 38.48 16.35
CA SER A 535 2.37 39.67 16.70
C SER A 535 1.92 40.36 18.00
N ASP A 536 0.70 40.10 18.43
CA ASP A 536 0.11 40.80 19.57
C ASP A 536 0.70 40.32 20.90
N THR A 537 0.71 41.19 21.91
CA THR A 537 1.17 40.80 23.25
C THR A 537 0.18 39.88 23.95
N GLU A 538 -1.11 40.18 23.81
CA GLU A 538 -2.22 39.38 24.34
C GLU A 538 -2.92 38.65 23.19
N ASN A 539 -3.11 37.35 23.36
CA ASN A 539 -3.57 36.46 22.30
C ASN A 539 -4.69 35.54 22.79
N ASN A 540 -5.82 35.57 22.09
CA ASN A 540 -6.96 34.69 22.33
C ASN A 540 -6.92 33.52 21.36
N PHE A 541 -6.48 32.35 21.86
CA PHE A 541 -6.45 31.10 21.12
C PHE A 541 -7.82 30.42 21.17
N LYS A 542 -8.27 29.91 20.02
CA LYS A 542 -9.45 29.06 19.89
C LYS A 542 -9.13 27.89 18.98
N LEU A 543 -9.49 26.69 19.40
CA LEU A 543 -9.42 25.47 18.61
C LEU A 543 -10.79 24.81 18.57
N VAL A 544 -11.29 24.55 17.35
CA VAL A 544 -12.51 23.78 17.11
C VAL A 544 -12.11 22.45 16.49
N VAL A 545 -12.63 21.34 17.02
CA VAL A 545 -12.36 19.98 16.53
C VAL A 545 -13.70 19.27 16.33
N THR A 546 -13.88 18.65 15.17
CA THR A 546 -15.10 17.94 14.80
C THR A 546 -14.79 16.49 14.43
N ASP A 547 -15.59 15.56 14.92
CA ASP A 547 -15.51 14.14 14.54
C ASP A 547 -16.17 13.85 13.18
N LYS A 548 -16.22 12.59 12.75
CA LYS A 548 -16.81 12.21 11.44
C LYS A 548 -18.34 12.13 11.43
N VAL A 549 -19.01 12.41 12.53
CA VAL A 549 -20.47 12.49 12.62
C VAL A 549 -20.97 13.88 13.03
N GLY A 550 -20.06 14.85 13.19
CA GLY A 550 -20.38 16.25 13.45
C GLY A 550 -20.39 16.65 14.93
N ASN A 551 -20.03 15.76 15.87
CA ASN A 551 -19.86 16.20 17.26
C ASN A 551 -18.64 17.11 17.35
N THR A 552 -18.80 18.26 18.00
CA THR A 552 -17.80 19.33 18.01
C THR A 552 -17.34 19.64 19.43
N ALA A 553 -16.03 19.80 19.60
CA ALA A 553 -15.41 20.31 20.81
C ALA A 553 -14.71 21.64 20.53
N ILE A 554 -14.83 22.57 21.47
CA ILE A 554 -14.22 23.90 21.40
C ILE A 554 -13.32 24.07 22.62
N PHE A 555 -12.08 24.49 22.38
CA PHE A 555 -11.13 24.88 23.42
C PHE A 555 -10.72 26.33 23.21
N GLU A 556 -10.82 27.13 24.27
CA GLU A 556 -10.44 28.54 24.27
C GLU A 556 -9.45 28.81 25.41
N ALA A 557 -8.40 29.58 25.12
CA ALA A 557 -7.41 29.99 26.11
C ALA A 557 -6.77 31.32 25.72
N LYS A 558 -6.46 32.14 26.73
CA LYS A 558 -5.66 33.34 26.56
C LYS A 558 -4.18 32.99 26.78
N PHE A 559 -3.26 33.59 26.04
CA PHE A 559 -1.83 33.53 26.31
C PHE A 559 -1.16 34.86 25.99
N PHE A 560 0.03 35.07 26.56
CA PHE A 560 0.81 36.28 26.33
C PHE A 560 2.12 35.95 25.61
N ARG A 561 2.56 36.79 24.67
CA ARG A 561 3.83 36.61 23.96
C ARG A 561 4.47 37.98 23.70
N LYS A 562 5.80 38.05 23.75
CA LYS A 562 6.57 39.14 23.15
C LYS A 562 7.49 38.51 22.12
N ASN A 563 7.51 39.08 20.92
CA ASN A 563 8.36 38.61 19.83
C ASN A 563 9.84 38.87 20.12
#